data_AF-A0A7S8FBA9-F1
#
_entry.id   AF-A0A7S8FBA9-F1
#
_cell.length_a   1.000
_cell.length_b   1.000
_cell.length_c   1.000
_cell.angle_alpha   90.00
_cell.angle_beta   90.00
_cell.angle_gamma   90.00
#
_symmetry.space_group_name_H-M   'P 1'
#
loop_
_entity.id
_entity.type
_entity.pdbx_description
1 polymer ?
#
loop_
_entity_poly.entity_id
_entity_poly.type
_entity_poly.pdbx_seq_one_letter_code
_entity_poly.pdbx_strand_id
1 'polypeptide(L)'
;MDPKDFHAPSAGKVIRTPTGYTAFIPAKLPPTLTYDAQFVLSLSRADAALSELSGLSRYLPNPHFLIAPYVRREAVLSSRIEGTRASLSDLLIDEMEDPKQRTEDHDVQEVRNYVAAMEHGLERLQKFPLSLRLVREIHGRLMKGVRGAHATPGEFRRS
;
A
#
# COMPACT_ATOMS: atom_id res chain seq x y z
N MET A 1 14.15 17.70 -8.59
CA MET A 1 12.76 18.17 -8.45
C MET A 1 12.63 19.43 -9.26
N ASP A 2 11.79 19.45 -10.29
CA ASP A 2 11.41 20.70 -10.97
C ASP A 2 10.27 21.36 -10.16
N PRO A 3 10.44 22.59 -9.64
CA PRO A 3 9.37 23.31 -8.96
C PRO A 3 8.09 23.45 -9.80
N LYS A 4 8.22 23.40 -11.13
CA LYS A 4 7.10 23.55 -12.05
C LYS A 4 6.10 22.42 -11.93
N ASP A 5 6.51 21.21 -11.57
CA ASP A 5 5.60 20.06 -11.47
C ASP A 5 4.58 20.20 -10.31
N PHE A 6 4.75 21.18 -9.41
CA PHE A 6 3.96 21.35 -8.19
C PHE A 6 2.94 22.47 -8.33
N HIS A 7 1.83 22.18 -9.01
CA HIS A 7 0.81 23.17 -9.39
C HIS A 7 -0.32 23.38 -8.38
N ALA A 8 -0.39 22.62 -7.29
CA ALA A 8 -1.51 22.63 -6.34
C ALA A 8 -1.13 23.30 -5.01
N PRO A 9 -1.42 24.60 -4.80
CA PRO A 9 -1.05 25.31 -3.57
C PRO A 9 -1.74 24.77 -2.32
N SER A 10 -2.91 24.13 -2.48
CA SER A 10 -3.65 23.46 -1.41
C SER A 10 -2.94 22.21 -0.90
N ALA A 11 -2.12 21.56 -1.74
CA ALA A 11 -1.36 20.37 -1.35
C ALA A 11 -0.08 20.73 -0.59
N GLY A 12 0.46 21.93 -0.79
CA GLY A 12 1.69 22.38 -0.16
C GLY A 12 2.43 23.42 -0.98
N LYS A 13 3.69 23.68 -0.62
CA LYS A 13 4.53 24.67 -1.29
C LYS A 13 5.95 24.17 -1.50
N VAL A 14 6.52 24.57 -2.62
CA VAL A 14 7.95 24.37 -2.90
C VAL A 14 8.74 25.50 -2.27
N ILE A 15 9.78 25.16 -1.52
CA ILE A 15 10.73 26.11 -0.93
C ILE A 15 12.16 25.82 -1.41
N ARG A 16 13.01 26.84 -1.38
CA ARG A 16 14.45 26.65 -1.49
C ARG A 16 15.03 26.53 -0.09
N THR A 17 15.72 25.42 0.18
CA THR A 17 16.36 25.18 1.47
C THR A 17 17.61 26.05 1.63
N PRO A 18 18.05 26.34 2.88
CA PRO A 18 19.28 27.09 3.12
C PRO A 18 20.52 26.46 2.48
N THR A 19 20.52 25.14 2.33
CA THR A 19 21.57 24.32 1.68
C THR A 19 21.47 24.32 0.15
N GLY A 20 20.57 25.10 -0.43
CA GLY A 20 20.52 25.40 -1.88
C GLY A 20 19.63 24.48 -2.72
N TYR A 21 19.16 23.34 -2.19
CA TYR A 21 18.26 22.42 -2.88
C TYR A 21 16.79 22.79 -2.70
N THR A 22 15.94 22.34 -3.62
CA THR A 22 14.48 22.55 -3.61
C THR A 22 13.78 21.46 -2.80
N ALA A 23 12.83 21.82 -1.95
CA ALA A 23 12.03 20.88 -1.16
C ALA A 23 10.53 21.24 -1.20
N PHE A 24 9.67 20.23 -1.21
CA PHE A 24 8.22 20.41 -1.09
C PHE A 24 7.80 20.24 0.37
N ILE A 25 7.11 21.24 0.91
CA ILE A 25 6.50 21.21 2.24
C ILE A 25 5.00 20.98 2.04
N PRO A 26 4.46 19.82 2.45
CA PRO A 26 3.03 19.55 2.35
C PRO A 26 2.23 20.49 3.25
N ALA A 27 1.01 20.79 2.84
CA ALA A 27 0.04 21.48 3.68
C ALA A 27 -0.32 20.62 4.90
N LYS A 28 -0.76 21.25 6.00
CA LYS A 28 -1.18 20.54 7.20
C LYS A 28 -2.41 19.69 6.90
N LEU A 29 -2.45 18.48 7.48
CA LEU A 29 -3.62 17.61 7.46
C LEU A 29 -4.54 17.91 8.67
N PRO A 30 -5.86 17.67 8.54
CA PRO A 30 -6.56 17.32 7.31
C PRO A 30 -6.73 18.54 6.37
N PRO A 31 -6.83 18.35 5.04
CA PRO A 31 -7.18 19.43 4.14
C PRO A 31 -8.63 19.86 4.37
N THR A 32 -8.95 21.11 4.04
CA THR A 32 -10.35 21.56 3.96
C THR A 32 -11.05 20.86 2.79
N LEU A 33 -12.13 20.13 3.07
CA LEU A 33 -12.94 19.45 2.05
C LEU A 33 -14.27 20.17 1.88
N THR A 34 -14.67 20.42 0.63
CA THR A 34 -15.98 20.95 0.29
C THR A 34 -16.91 19.79 -0.05
N TYR A 35 -17.99 19.63 0.71
CA TYR A 35 -19.02 18.61 0.49
C TYR A 35 -20.07 19.09 -0.50
N ASP A 36 -19.68 19.20 -1.78
CA ASP A 36 -20.65 19.45 -2.84
C ASP A 36 -21.54 18.23 -3.10
N ALA A 37 -22.61 18.42 -3.86
CA ALA A 37 -23.59 17.37 -4.13
C ALA A 37 -22.96 16.15 -4.84
N GLN A 38 -21.97 16.35 -5.73
CA GLN A 38 -21.33 15.24 -6.44
C GLN A 38 -20.42 14.43 -5.52
N PHE A 39 -19.67 15.09 -4.64
CA PHE A 39 -18.83 14.42 -3.66
C PHE A 39 -19.68 13.63 -2.66
N VAL A 40 -20.76 14.23 -2.13
CA VAL A 40 -21.67 13.55 -1.21
C VAL A 40 -22.34 12.34 -1.86
N LEU A 41 -22.79 12.45 -3.12
CA LEU A 41 -23.35 11.31 -3.86
C LEU A 41 -22.33 10.20 -4.09
N SER A 42 -21.08 10.56 -4.41
CA SER A 42 -20.00 9.57 -4.57
C SER A 42 -19.66 8.86 -3.27
N LEU A 43 -19.59 9.60 -2.16
CA LEU A 43 -19.38 9.05 -0.82
C LEU A 43 -20.51 8.09 -0.43
N SER A 44 -21.76 8.51 -0.62
CA SER A 44 -22.93 7.67 -0.33
C SER A 44 -22.94 6.36 -1.13
N ARG A 45 -22.56 6.41 -2.42
CA ARG A 45 -22.43 5.20 -3.25
C ARG A 45 -21.32 4.27 -2.77
N ALA A 46 -20.17 4.84 -2.36
CA ALA A 46 -19.06 4.06 -1.82
C ALA A 46 -19.45 3.38 -0.50
N ASP A 47 -20.10 4.10 0.41
CA ASP A 47 -20.59 3.57 1.68
C ASP A 47 -21.62 2.44 1.48
N ALA A 48 -22.54 2.61 0.52
CA ALA A 48 -23.52 1.59 0.18
C ALA A 48 -22.85 0.29 -0.33
N ALA A 49 -21.89 0.40 -1.24
CA ALA A 49 -21.16 -0.75 -1.79
C ALA A 49 -20.33 -1.47 -0.71
N LEU A 50 -19.66 -0.72 0.18
CA LEU A 50 -18.92 -1.29 1.30
C LEU A 50 -19.85 -1.97 2.32
N SER A 51 -21.02 -1.39 2.57
CA SER A 51 -22.02 -1.95 3.47
C SER A 51 -22.63 -3.24 2.92
N GLU A 52 -22.90 -3.29 1.61
CA GLU A 52 -23.34 -4.51 0.93
C GLU A 52 -22.30 -5.63 1.08
N LEU A 53 -21.02 -5.34 0.80
CA LEU A 53 -19.92 -6.29 0.97
C LEU A 53 -19.81 -6.78 2.43
N SER A 54 -19.85 -5.85 3.40
CA SER A 54 -19.80 -6.18 4.82
C SER A 54 -20.99 -7.05 5.24
N GLY A 55 -22.19 -6.75 4.74
CA GLY A 55 -23.40 -7.52 5.00
C GLY A 55 -23.30 -8.95 4.46
N LEU A 56 -22.94 -9.10 3.19
CA LEU A 56 -22.79 -10.41 2.54
C LEU A 56 -21.73 -11.28 3.21
N SER A 57 -20.61 -10.69 3.64
CA SER A 57 -19.50 -11.42 4.27
C SER A 57 -19.89 -12.18 5.54
N ARG A 58 -20.93 -11.71 6.27
CA ARG A 58 -21.41 -12.33 7.51
C ARG A 58 -22.13 -13.66 7.30
N TYR A 59 -22.61 -13.92 6.09
CA TYR A 59 -23.30 -15.17 5.75
C TYR A 59 -22.33 -16.26 5.26
N LEU A 60 -21.05 -15.95 5.11
CA LEU A 60 -20.05 -16.91 4.67
C LEU A 60 -19.50 -17.70 5.87
N PRO A 61 -19.53 -19.04 5.83
CA PRO A 61 -18.97 -19.87 6.91
C PRO A 61 -17.49 -19.58 7.19
N ASN A 62 -16.74 -19.23 6.14
CA ASN A 62 -15.36 -18.76 6.25
C ASN A 62 -15.05 -17.72 5.15
N PRO A 63 -15.09 -16.42 5.47
CA PRO A 63 -14.82 -15.34 4.52
C PRO A 63 -13.41 -15.37 3.92
N HIS A 64 -12.43 -16.01 4.59
CA HIS A 64 -11.04 -16.04 4.13
C HIS A 64 -10.87 -16.74 2.79
N PHE A 65 -11.72 -17.71 2.45
CA PHE A 65 -11.67 -18.37 1.13
C PHE A 65 -11.94 -17.41 -0.04
N LEU A 66 -12.78 -16.40 0.18
CA LEU A 66 -13.01 -15.37 -0.85
C LEU A 66 -11.95 -14.28 -0.78
N ILE A 67 -11.58 -13.83 0.42
CA ILE A 67 -10.67 -12.68 0.60
C ILE A 67 -9.25 -12.99 0.13
N ALA A 68 -8.74 -14.20 0.41
CA ALA A 68 -7.34 -14.56 0.13
C ALA A 68 -6.94 -14.40 -1.37
N PRO A 69 -7.75 -14.85 -2.36
CA PRO A 69 -7.48 -14.55 -3.77
C PRO A 69 -7.52 -13.06 -4.13
N TYR A 70 -8.42 -12.27 -3.53
CA TYR A 70 -8.49 -10.83 -3.80
C TYR A 70 -7.28 -10.08 -3.25
N VAL A 71 -6.74 -10.47 -2.08
CA VAL A 71 -5.50 -9.91 -1.54
C VAL A 71 -4.33 -10.16 -2.48
N ARG A 72 -4.19 -11.38 -3.01
CA ARG A 72 -3.14 -11.72 -3.98
C ARG A 72 -3.29 -10.95 -5.28
N ARG A 73 -4.52 -10.85 -5.79
CA ARG A 73 -4.82 -10.08 -7.00
C ARG A 73 -4.49 -8.60 -6.81
N GLU A 74 -4.84 -8.03 -5.66
CA GLU A 74 -4.50 -6.65 -5.32
C GLU A 74 -2.98 -6.48 -5.25
N ALA A 75 -2.25 -7.38 -4.59
CA ALA A 75 -0.80 -7.33 -4.48
C ALA A 75 -0.11 -7.30 -5.85
N VAL A 76 -0.57 -8.14 -6.79
CA VAL A 76 -0.10 -8.16 -8.18
C VAL A 76 -0.39 -6.85 -8.89
N LEU A 77 -1.61 -6.32 -8.76
CA LEU A 77 -2.03 -5.09 -9.45
C LEU A 77 -1.31 -3.86 -8.89
N SER A 78 -1.17 -3.77 -7.57
CA SER A 78 -0.48 -2.69 -6.86
C SER A 78 1.00 -2.68 -7.23
N SER A 79 1.67 -3.82 -7.15
CA SER A 79 3.09 -3.93 -7.52
C SER A 79 3.34 -3.62 -9.00
N ARG A 80 2.37 -3.92 -9.89
CA ARG A 80 2.47 -3.59 -11.31
C ARG A 80 2.50 -2.09 -11.58
N ILE A 81 1.83 -1.28 -10.75
CA ILE A 81 1.90 0.19 -10.83
C ILE A 81 3.33 0.66 -10.57
N GLU A 82 4.03 -0.01 -9.65
CA GLU A 82 5.44 0.25 -9.32
C GLU A 82 6.43 -0.37 -10.33
N GLY A 83 5.92 -1.10 -11.33
CA GLY A 83 6.71 -1.61 -12.46
C GLY A 83 7.05 -3.11 -12.41
N THR A 84 6.49 -3.89 -11.47
CA THR A 84 6.70 -5.34 -11.46
C THR A 84 6.01 -6.03 -12.65
N ARG A 85 6.62 -7.12 -13.13
CA ARG A 85 6.13 -7.96 -14.22
C ARG A 85 5.81 -9.37 -13.74
N ALA A 86 5.05 -9.47 -12.64
CA ALA A 86 4.50 -10.73 -12.16
C ALA A 86 3.01 -10.89 -12.51
N SER A 87 2.59 -12.13 -12.74
CA SER A 87 1.18 -12.51 -12.85
C SER A 87 0.68 -13.17 -11.55
N LEU A 88 -0.65 -13.31 -11.43
CA LEU A 88 -1.24 -14.07 -10.33
C LEU A 88 -0.83 -15.55 -10.38
N SER A 89 -0.69 -16.11 -11.58
CA SER A 89 -0.25 -17.51 -11.75
C SER A 89 1.17 -17.69 -11.24
N ASP A 90 2.09 -16.77 -11.55
CA ASP A 90 3.48 -16.85 -11.09
C ASP A 90 3.55 -16.83 -9.56
N LEU A 91 2.77 -15.95 -8.92
CA LEU A 91 2.67 -15.89 -7.46
C LEU A 91 2.11 -17.19 -6.87
N LEU A 92 1.04 -17.75 -7.45
CA LEU A 92 0.43 -18.98 -6.95
C LEU A 92 1.36 -20.18 -7.11
N ILE A 93 2.11 -20.26 -8.21
CA ILE A 93 3.12 -21.30 -8.43
C ILE A 93 4.22 -21.17 -7.38
N ASP A 94 4.75 -19.97 -7.15
CA ASP A 94 5.77 -19.71 -6.13
C ASP A 94 5.28 -20.04 -4.70
N GLU A 95 4.01 -19.77 -4.38
CA GLU A 95 3.42 -20.12 -3.08
C GLU A 95 3.31 -21.64 -2.86
N MET A 96 3.21 -22.42 -3.93
CA MET A 96 3.15 -23.90 -3.88
C MET A 96 4.53 -24.56 -3.72
N GLU A 97 5.61 -23.86 -4.08
CA GLU A 97 6.97 -24.38 -3.95
C GLU A 97 7.45 -24.40 -2.48
N ASP A 98 8.31 -25.37 -2.16
CA ASP A 98 9.03 -25.37 -0.88
C ASP A 98 9.77 -24.02 -0.73
N PRO A 99 9.77 -23.36 0.45
CA PRO A 99 10.51 -22.12 0.65
C PRO A 99 11.96 -22.11 0.16
N LYS A 100 12.64 -23.27 0.11
CA LYS A 100 14.01 -23.42 -0.41
C LYS A 100 14.11 -23.48 -1.94
N GLN A 101 12.99 -23.72 -2.63
CA GLN A 101 12.89 -23.91 -4.07
C GLN A 101 12.20 -22.73 -4.78
N ARG A 102 11.62 -21.81 -4.02
CA ARG A 102 10.97 -20.59 -4.50
C ARG A 102 11.84 -19.83 -5.49
N THR A 103 11.18 -19.20 -6.46
CA THR A 103 11.88 -18.41 -7.49
C THR A 103 12.71 -17.28 -6.87
N GLU A 104 13.87 -17.05 -7.47
CA GLU A 104 14.74 -15.89 -7.22
C GLU A 104 14.30 -14.67 -8.03
N ASP A 105 13.20 -14.76 -8.79
CA ASP A 105 12.63 -13.62 -9.51
C ASP A 105 12.20 -12.52 -8.53
N HIS A 106 12.91 -11.39 -8.62
CA HIS A 106 12.65 -10.22 -7.79
C HIS A 106 11.23 -9.67 -7.93
N ASP A 107 10.60 -9.75 -9.11
CA ASP A 107 9.23 -9.25 -9.30
C ASP A 107 8.22 -10.12 -8.55
N VAL A 108 8.38 -11.44 -8.59
CA VAL A 108 7.53 -12.38 -7.83
C VAL A 108 7.78 -12.23 -6.33
N GLN A 109 9.04 -12.07 -5.92
CA GLN A 109 9.40 -11.83 -4.52
C GLN A 109 8.79 -10.53 -3.97
N GLU A 110 8.74 -9.45 -4.76
CA GLU A 110 8.09 -8.19 -4.36
C GLU A 110 6.60 -8.37 -4.09
N VAL A 111 5.90 -9.07 -4.99
CA VAL A 111 4.47 -9.38 -4.79
C VAL A 111 4.25 -10.28 -3.57
N ARG A 112 5.11 -11.30 -3.38
CA ARG A 112 5.05 -12.17 -2.19
C ARG A 112 5.28 -11.38 -0.89
N ASN A 113 6.27 -10.49 -0.88
CA ASN A 113 6.53 -9.61 0.26
C ASN A 113 5.34 -8.70 0.55
N TYR A 114 4.65 -8.22 -0.49
CA TYR A 114 3.44 -7.43 -0.34
C TYR A 114 2.34 -8.21 0.40
N VAL A 115 2.02 -9.43 -0.06
CA VAL A 115 1.02 -10.29 0.59
C VAL A 115 1.37 -10.52 2.05
N ALA A 116 2.62 -10.91 2.32
CA ALA A 116 3.11 -11.17 3.68
C ALA A 116 3.11 -9.90 4.57
N ALA A 117 3.39 -8.72 4.00
CA ALA A 117 3.37 -7.46 4.73
C ALA A 117 1.94 -7.01 5.07
N MET A 118 0.99 -7.21 4.14
CA MET A 118 -0.43 -6.90 4.33
C MET A 118 -1.05 -7.80 5.40
N GLU A 119 -0.89 -9.12 5.29
CA GLU A 119 -1.40 -10.10 6.27
C GLU A 119 -0.86 -9.80 7.67
N HIS A 120 0.45 -9.56 7.77
CA HIS A 120 1.09 -9.15 9.02
C HIS A 120 0.49 -7.85 9.57
N GLY A 121 0.25 -6.85 8.73
CA GLY A 121 -0.38 -5.60 9.13
C GLY A 121 -1.77 -5.80 9.73
N LEU A 122 -2.60 -6.60 9.08
CA LEU A 122 -3.96 -6.93 9.52
C LEU A 122 -3.98 -7.69 10.85
N GLU A 123 -3.11 -8.67 11.02
CA GLU A 123 -2.97 -9.40 12.29
C GLU A 123 -2.56 -8.46 13.44
N ARG A 124 -1.66 -7.51 13.17
CA ARG A 124 -1.16 -6.58 14.18
C ARG A 124 -2.20 -5.54 14.58
N LEU A 125 -3.07 -5.13 13.65
CA LEU A 125 -4.19 -4.22 13.92
C LEU A 125 -5.20 -4.78 14.93
N GLN A 126 -5.28 -6.10 15.10
CA GLN A 126 -6.10 -6.71 16.15
C GLN A 126 -5.57 -6.42 17.56
N LYS A 127 -4.29 -6.05 17.70
CA LYS A 127 -3.60 -5.86 18.98
C LYS A 127 -3.37 -4.39 19.32
N PHE A 128 -3.19 -3.52 18.33
CA PHE A 128 -2.94 -2.10 18.54
C PHE A 128 -3.32 -1.28 17.29
N PRO A 129 -3.61 0.03 17.45
CA PRO A 129 -4.11 0.84 16.35
C PRO A 129 -3.05 1.12 15.27
N LEU A 130 -3.52 1.59 14.12
CA LEU A 130 -2.67 2.13 13.06
C LEU A 130 -1.75 3.20 13.65
N SER A 131 -0.45 3.03 13.40
CA SER A 131 0.59 3.89 13.97
C SER A 131 1.80 3.92 13.06
N LEU A 132 2.65 4.93 13.22
CA LEU A 132 3.91 5.02 12.48
C LEU A 132 4.82 3.82 12.73
N ARG A 133 4.74 3.22 13.93
CA ARG A 133 5.42 1.96 14.25
C ARG A 133 4.93 0.83 13.35
N LEU A 134 3.61 0.68 13.18
CA LEU A 134 3.04 -0.34 12.30
C LEU A 134 3.45 -0.13 10.85
N VAL A 135 3.34 1.10 10.35
CA VAL A 135 3.68 1.44 8.97
C VAL A 135 5.14 1.09 8.67
N ARG A 136 6.06 1.41 9.59
CA ARG A 136 7.47 1.03 9.49
C ARG A 136 7.67 -0.48 9.54
N GLU A 137 6.97 -1.18 10.43
CA GLU A 137 7.03 -2.64 10.53
C GLU A 137 6.59 -3.33 9.23
N ILE A 138 5.50 -2.86 8.61
CA ILE A 138 4.99 -3.34 7.31
C ILE A 138 6.00 -3.02 6.20
N HIS A 139 6.50 -1.78 6.14
CA HIS A 139 7.49 -1.35 5.15
C HIS A 139 8.78 -2.19 5.21
N GLY A 140 9.25 -2.54 6.41
CA GLY A 140 10.42 -3.41 6.57
C GLY A 140 10.23 -4.81 5.98
N ARG A 141 9.01 -5.35 6.05
CA ARG A 141 8.66 -6.63 5.43
C ARG A 141 8.54 -6.53 3.92
N LEU A 142 7.86 -5.48 3.44
CA LEU A 142 7.65 -5.22 2.02
C LEU A 142 9.00 -5.14 1.27
N MET A 143 9.98 -4.45 1.86
CA MET A 143 11.28 -4.19 1.22
C MET A 143 12.33 -5.30 1.42
N LYS A 144 11.99 -6.45 2.01
CA LYS A 144 12.98 -7.47 2.36
C LYS A 144 13.52 -8.21 1.14
N GLY A 145 14.81 -8.03 0.84
CA GLY A 145 15.51 -8.79 -0.20
C GLY A 145 15.06 -8.48 -1.63
N VAL A 146 14.41 -7.33 -1.82
CA VAL A 146 13.92 -6.85 -3.12
C VAL A 146 14.59 -5.54 -3.51
N ARG A 147 14.22 -4.97 -4.65
CA ARG A 147 14.74 -3.67 -5.07
C ARG A 147 14.46 -2.63 -3.98
N GLY A 148 15.48 -1.85 -3.62
CA GLY A 148 15.40 -0.87 -2.53
C GLY A 148 15.67 -1.44 -1.13
N ALA A 149 15.96 -2.74 -0.97
CA ALA A 149 16.36 -3.33 0.32
C ALA A 149 17.62 -2.68 0.92
N HIS A 150 18.51 -2.13 0.07
CA HIS A 150 19.75 -1.45 0.49
C HIS A 150 19.53 -0.01 1.01
N ALA A 151 18.32 0.53 0.89
CA ALA A 151 18.00 1.85 1.40
C ALA A 151 17.77 1.79 2.93
N THR A 152 16.61 2.25 3.41
CA THR A 152 16.27 2.19 4.83
C THR A 152 14.92 1.49 5.07
N PRO A 153 14.81 0.17 4.78
CA PRO A 153 13.61 -0.61 5.10
C PRO A 153 13.15 -0.42 6.55
N GLY A 154 11.86 -0.17 6.74
CA GLY A 154 11.26 0.06 8.05
C GLY A 154 11.71 1.31 8.81
N GLU A 155 12.40 2.24 8.16
CA GLU A 155 12.78 3.53 8.75
C GLU A 155 12.23 4.70 7.94
N PHE A 156 12.06 5.85 8.59
CA PHE A 156 11.88 7.10 7.85
C PHE A 156 13.20 7.51 7.23
N ARG A 157 13.12 7.96 5.98
CA ARG A 157 14.26 8.52 5.26
C ARG A 157 14.79 9.74 6.01
N ARG A 158 16.11 9.80 6.22
CA ARG A 158 16.78 10.86 6.98
C ARG A 158 17.57 11.84 6.11
N SER A 159 17.68 11.55 4.81
CA SER A 159 18.45 12.32 3.82
C SER A 159 17.93 12.08 2.41
#